data_AF-A0A3M1HQH7-F1
#
_entry.id   AF-A0A3M1HQH7-F1
#
_cell.length_a   1.000
_cell.length_b   1.000
_cell.length_c   1.000
_cell.angle_alpha   90.00
_cell.angle_beta   90.00
_cell.angle_gamma   90.00
#
_symmetry.space_group_name_H-M   'P 1'
#
loop_
_entity.id
_entity.type
_entity.pdbx_description
1 polymer ?
#
loop_
_entity_poly.entity_id
_entity_poly.type
_entity_poly.pdbx_seq_one_letter_code
_entity_poly.pdbx_strand_id
1 'polypeptide(L)' 'MRWLSAIIVFILGVWEAAAMEISSPAFTDHGMMPSRFTCEGEDVSPELVIRGVPADAKSLALIVDDPD' A
#
# COMPACT_ATOMS: atom_id res chain seq x y z
N MET A 1 44.83 -3.45 5.53
CA MET A 1 44.02 -3.74 6.72
C MET A 1 42.55 -3.38 6.44
N ARG A 2 41.84 -4.18 5.64
CA ARG A 2 40.49 -3.90 5.09
C ARG A 2 39.35 -4.46 5.96
N TRP A 3 39.54 -4.50 7.28
CA TRP A 3 38.62 -5.21 8.21
C TRP A 3 37.80 -4.27 9.09
N LEU A 4 37.97 -2.95 8.97
CA LEU A 4 37.18 -1.95 9.73
C LEU A 4 36.01 -1.34 8.92
N SER A 5 35.98 -1.50 7.59
CA SER A 5 34.92 -0.95 6.75
C SER A 5 33.59 -1.73 6.81
N ALA A 6 33.61 -2.97 7.27
CA ALA A 6 32.40 -3.81 7.32
C ALA A 6 31.51 -3.54 8.54
N ILE A 7 32.08 -3.03 9.64
CA ILE A 7 31.34 -2.81 10.90
C ILE A 7 30.51 -1.50 10.83
N ILE A 8 30.96 -0.49 10.09
CA ILE A 8 30.25 0.80 9.96
C ILE A 8 28.98 0.69 9.10
N VAL A 9 28.92 -0.25 8.15
CA VAL A 9 27.72 -0.44 7.30
C VAL A 9 26.58 -1.13 8.06
N PHE A 10 26.88 -1.89 9.11
CA PHE A 10 25.86 -2.60 9.90
C PHE A 10 25.12 -1.71 10.93
N ILE A 11 25.63 -0.50 11.22
CA ILE A 11 25.05 0.42 12.21
C ILE A 11 24.23 1.56 11.55
N LEU A 12 24.29 1.71 10.22
CA LEU A 12 23.56 2.77 9.49
C LEU A 12 22.59 2.24 8.42
N GLY A 13 22.37 0.93 8.36
CA GLY A 13 21.57 0.28 7.34
C GLY A 13 20.24 -0.26 7.85
N VAL A 14 19.45 0.56 8.54
CA VAL A 14 18.02 0.23 8.68
C VAL A 14 17.35 0.66 7.38
N TRP A 15 17.17 -0.27 6.44
CA TRP A 15 16.19 -0.09 5.39
C TRP A 15 14.81 -0.30 6.03
N GLU A 16 14.20 0.73 6.57
CA GLU A 16 12.76 0.68 6.81
C GLU A 16 12.10 0.74 5.42
N ALA A 17 11.85 -0.41 4.82
CA ALA A 17 10.85 -0.49 3.76
C ALA A 17 9.51 -0.26 4.45
N ALA A 18 9.08 1.01 4.53
CA ALA A 18 7.78 1.35 5.09
C ALA A 18 6.73 0.47 4.39
N ALA A 19 5.94 -0.26 5.18
CA ALA A 19 4.90 -1.12 4.63
C ALA A 19 3.92 -0.25 3.82
N MET A 20 3.71 -0.62 2.56
CA MET A 20 2.71 0.03 1.72
C MET A 20 1.32 -0.35 2.23
N GLU A 21 0.44 0.63 2.31
CA GLU A 21 -0.92 0.48 2.84
C GLU A 21 -1.93 1.06 1.85
N ILE A 22 -3.09 0.41 1.74
CA ILE A 22 -4.25 0.89 1.01
C ILE A 22 -5.47 0.91 1.95
N SER A 23 -6.22 2.01 1.95
CA SER A 23 -7.45 2.16 2.73
C SER A 23 -8.48 2.99 1.99
N SER A 24 -9.72 3.00 2.47
CA SER A 24 -10.79 3.88 1.98
C SER A 24 -11.49 4.55 3.15
N PRO A 25 -11.82 5.85 3.09
CA PRO A 25 -12.70 6.45 4.08
C PRO A 25 -14.16 5.94 3.96
N ALA A 26 -14.48 5.26 2.86
CA ALA A 26 -15.84 4.80 2.57
C ALA A 26 -16.23 3.50 3.30
N PHE A 27 -15.25 2.67 3.66
CA PHE A 27 -15.47 1.39 4.33
C PHE A 27 -14.22 0.95 5.10
N THR A 28 -14.39 0.12 6.11
CA THR A 28 -13.28 -0.50 6.85
C THR A 28 -12.79 -1.75 6.13
N ASP A 29 -11.55 -2.15 6.41
CA ASP A 29 -11.04 -3.44 5.93
C ASP A 29 -11.94 -4.60 6.36
N HIS A 30 -12.19 -5.53 5.43
CA HIS A 30 -13.17 -6.61 5.54
C HIS A 30 -14.60 -6.18 5.93
N GLY A 31 -14.92 -4.89 5.81
CA GLY A 31 -16.24 -4.34 6.08
C GLY A 31 -17.20 -4.52 4.91
N MET A 32 -18.46 -4.17 5.14
CA MET A 32 -19.48 -4.16 4.09
C MET A 32 -19.20 -3.04 3.09
N MET A 33 -19.30 -3.35 1.80
CA MET A 33 -19.23 -2.35 0.73
C MET A 33 -20.53 -1.51 0.72
N PRO A 34 -20.46 -0.18 0.81
CA PRO A 34 -21.66 0.66 0.70
C PRO A 34 -22.30 0.53 -0.69
N SER A 35 -23.63 0.45 -0.74
CA SER A 35 -24.39 0.18 -1.97
C SER A 35 -24.06 1.12 -3.13
N ARG A 36 -23.76 2.41 -2.86
CA ARG A 36 -23.36 3.39 -3.87
C ARG A 36 -22.16 2.94 -4.74
N PHE A 37 -21.26 2.10 -4.22
CA PHE A 37 -20.07 1.60 -4.93
C PHE A 37 -20.27 0.21 -5.55
N THR A 38 -21.50 -0.30 -5.51
CA THR A 38 -21.88 -1.58 -6.11
C THR A 38 -22.69 -1.33 -7.37
N CYS A 39 -22.86 -2.38 -8.19
CA CYS A 39 -23.70 -2.34 -9.39
C CYS A 39 -25.19 -2.09 -9.11
N GLU A 40 -25.64 -2.26 -7.86
CA GLU A 40 -27.02 -1.95 -7.43
C GLU A 40 -27.20 -0.46 -7.07
N GLY A 41 -26.11 0.29 -6.93
CA GLY A 41 -26.12 1.71 -6.57
C GLY A 41 -25.72 2.61 -7.74
N GLU A 42 -24.78 3.51 -7.48
CA GLU A 42 -24.31 4.48 -8.46
C GLU A 42 -23.20 3.91 -9.36
N ASP A 43 -22.66 2.73 -9.03
CA ASP A 43 -21.57 2.06 -9.75
C ASP A 43 -20.34 2.97 -9.94
N VAL A 44 -20.04 3.76 -8.91
CA VAL A 44 -18.87 4.65 -8.87
C VAL A 44 -17.76 4.00 -8.03
N SER A 45 -16.50 4.29 -8.36
CA SER A 45 -15.38 3.78 -7.57
C SER A 45 -15.27 4.49 -6.21
N PRO A 46 -14.93 3.78 -5.12
CA PRO A 46 -14.65 4.40 -3.84
C PRO A 46 -13.35 5.22 -3.88
N GLU A 47 -13.24 6.19 -2.98
CA GLU A 47 -11.97 6.88 -2.75
C GLU A 47 -10.96 5.89 -2.15
N LEU A 48 -9.73 5.90 -2.66
CA LEU A 48 -8.64 5.05 -2.17
C LEU A 48 -7.47 5.91 -1.73
N VAL A 49 -6.97 5.62 -0.54
CA VAL A 49 -5.81 6.27 0.07
C VAL A 49 -4.68 5.26 0.08
N ILE A 50 -3.63 5.55 -0.67
CA ILE A 50 -2.41 4.73 -0.74
C ILE A 50 -1.29 5.45 0.01
N ARG A 51 -0.64 4.75 0.95
CA ARG A 51 0.46 5.27 1.77
C ARG A 51 1.68 4.36 1.68
N GLY A 52 2.84 4.92 2.02
CA GLY A 52 4.09 4.15 2.05
C GLY A 52 4.60 3.71 0.67
N VAL A 53 4.22 4.42 -0.41
CA VAL A 53 4.74 4.13 -1.74
C VAL A 53 6.26 4.38 -1.76
N PRO A 54 7.10 3.39 -2.16
CA PRO A 54 8.54 3.58 -2.24
C PRO A 54 8.92 4.72 -3.17
N ALA A 55 9.95 5.50 -2.80
CA ALA A 55 10.38 6.68 -3.56
C ALA A 55 10.89 6.35 -4.97
N ASP A 56 11.32 5.11 -5.21
CA ASP A 56 11.79 4.61 -6.49
C ASP A 56 10.69 3.91 -7.32
N ALA A 57 9.45 3.86 -6.83
CA ALA A 57 8.31 3.32 -7.56
C ALA A 57 8.00 4.18 -8.78
N LYS A 58 8.05 3.57 -9.96
CA LYS A 58 7.79 4.25 -11.25
C LYS A 58 6.31 4.40 -11.56
N SER A 59 5.51 3.44 -11.10
CA SER A 59 4.08 3.36 -11.37
C SER A 59 3.39 2.48 -10.33
N LEU A 60 2.09 2.70 -10.15
CA LEU A 60 1.20 1.85 -9.36
C LEU A 60 0.13 1.24 -10.26
N ALA A 61 -0.30 0.03 -9.94
CA ALA A 61 -1.44 -0.63 -10.55
C ALA A 61 -2.35 -1.14 -9.44
N LEU A 62 -3.66 -1.03 -9.64
CA LEU A 62 -4.69 -1.54 -8.75
C LEU A 62 -5.43 -2.67 -9.46
N ILE A 63 -5.44 -3.85 -8.85
CA ILE A 63 -6.24 -4.99 -9.28
C ILE A 63 -7.28 -5.21 -8.20
N VAL A 64 -8.56 -5.17 -8.60
CA VAL A 64 -9.69 -5.52 -7.75
C VAL A 64 -10.26 -6.80 -8.34
N ASP A 65 -10.32 -7.85 -7.53
CA ASP A 65 -10.78 -9.17 -7.95
C ASP A 65 -11.76 -9.68 -6.89
N ASP A 66 -12.85 -10.28 -7.34
CA ASP A 66 -13.84 -10.96 -6.51
C ASP A 66 -13.70 -12.47 -6.80
N PRO A 67 -13.08 -13.26 -5.91
CA PRO A 67 -12.80 -14.67 -6.17
C PRO A 67 -14.01 -15.60 -5.99
N ASP A 68 -15.16 -15.07 -5.54
CA ASP A 68 -16.43 -15.78 -5.40
C ASP A 68 -17.20 -15.87 -6.73
#